data_AF-A0A246JH62-F1
#
_entry.id   AF-A0A246JH62-F1
#
_cell.length_a   1.000
_cell.length_b   1.000
_cell.length_c   1.000
_cell.angle_alpha   90.00
_cell.angle_beta   90.00
_cell.angle_gamma   90.00
#
_symmetry.space_group_name_H-M   'P 1'
#
loop_
_entity.id
_entity.type
_entity.pdbx_description
1 polymer ?
#
loop_
_entity_poly.entity_id
_entity_poly.type
_entity_poly.pdbx_seq_one_letter_code
_entity_poly.pdbx_strand_id
1 'polypeptide(L)' 'MTSLLLSAEEIVALTGYKQPGAQLAELKAQGFHRARRNAAGHVVLERAHYDAVCAGQRPTQATPALRPVKPRLRAVA' A
#
# COMPACT_ATOMS: atom_id res chain seq x y z
N MET A 1 -8.09 24.41 1.51
CA MET A 1 -8.72 23.29 0.78
C MET A 1 -7.74 22.14 0.75
N THR A 2 -8.10 20.99 1.31
CA THR A 2 -7.20 19.83 1.40
C THR A 2 -7.24 19.07 0.07
N SER A 3 -6.09 18.99 -0.63
CA SER A 3 -5.98 18.21 -1.86
C SER A 3 -6.16 16.71 -1.57
N LEU A 4 -6.86 16.01 -2.46
CA LEU A 4 -7.09 14.56 -2.38
C LEU A 4 -5.77 13.76 -2.52
N LEU A 5 -4.79 14.34 -3.21
CA LEU A 5 -3.48 13.75 -3.46
C LEU A 5 -2.38 14.60 -2.80
N LEU A 6 -1.29 13.95 -2.41
CA LEU A 6 -0.07 14.64 -2.02
C LEU A 6 0.53 15.36 -3.23
N SER A 7 1.10 16.54 -2.99
CA SER A 7 1.84 17.30 -3.99
C SER A 7 3.18 16.63 -4.30
N ALA A 8 3.79 17.00 -5.43
CA ALA A 8 5.11 16.52 -5.78
C ALA A 8 6.17 16.93 -4.73
N GLU A 9 6.04 18.12 -4.15
CA GLU A 9 6.94 18.62 -3.11
C GLU A 9 6.83 17.80 -1.83
N GLU A 10 5.61 17.45 -1.41
CA GLU A 10 5.37 16.58 -0.26
C GLU A 10 5.97 15.18 -0.49
N ILE A 11 5.83 14.62 -1.69
CA ILE A 11 6.43 13.32 -2.04
C ILE A 11 7.96 13.38 -1.99
N VAL A 12 8.56 14.47 -2.48
CA VAL A 12 10.01 14.67 -2.39
C VAL A 12 10.44 14.83 -0.92
N ALA A 13 9.69 15.56 -0.10
CA ALA A 13 10.00 15.73 1.32
C ALA A 13 9.91 14.39 2.09
N LEU A 14 8.95 13.53 1.77
CA LEU A 14 8.79 12.22 2.41
C LEU A 14 9.86 11.20 2.00
N THR A 15 10.30 11.24 0.74
CA THR A 15 11.19 10.22 0.18
C THR A 15 12.66 10.66 0.09
N GLY A 16 12.93 11.97 0.10
CA GLY A 16 14.24 12.55 -0.20
C GLY A 16 14.69 12.42 -1.67
N TYR A 17 13.91 11.73 -2.51
CA TYR A 17 14.27 11.46 -3.90
C TYR A 17 13.51 12.36 -4.88
N LYS A 18 14.17 12.69 -5.99
CA LYS A 18 13.53 13.37 -7.14
C LYS A 18 13.13 12.42 -8.27
N GLN A 19 13.74 11.23 -8.32
CA GLN A 19 13.49 10.26 -9.38
C GLN A 19 12.21 9.46 -9.08
N PRO A 20 11.18 9.46 -9.96
CA PRO A 20 9.89 8.82 -9.68
C PRO A 20 9.96 7.33 -9.35
N GLY A 21 10.92 6.60 -9.94
CA GLY A 21 11.14 5.19 -9.63
C GLY A 21 11.63 4.98 -8.19
N ALA A 22 12.60 5.78 -7.76
CA ALA A 22 13.14 5.75 -6.40
C ALA A 22 12.11 6.19 -5.37
N GLN A 23 11.36 7.27 -5.66
CA GLN A 23 10.25 7.72 -4.84
C GLN A 23 9.21 6.61 -4.62
N LEU A 24 8.77 5.94 -5.68
CA LEU A 24 7.79 4.87 -5.56
C LEU A 24 8.32 3.68 -4.75
N ALA A 25 9.57 3.29 -4.96
CA ALA A 25 10.20 2.19 -4.23
C ALA A 25 10.26 2.50 -2.72
N GLU A 26 10.70 3.71 -2.37
CA GLU A 26 10.78 4.17 -0.98
C GLU A 26 9.39 4.21 -0.32
N LEU A 27 8.39 4.80 -0.99
CA LEU A 27 7.02 4.82 -0.48
C LEU A 27 6.46 3.41 -0.22
N LYS A 28 6.76 2.44 -1.10
CA LYS A 28 6.35 1.04 -0.89
C LYS A 28 7.07 0.41 0.30
N ALA A 29 8.37 0.68 0.48
CA ALA A 29 9.14 0.20 1.62
C ALA A 29 8.59 0.74 2.95
N GLN A 30 8.13 1.99 2.96
CA GLN A 30 7.50 2.64 4.12
C GLN A 30 6.05 2.18 4.39
N GLY A 31 5.48 1.30 3.55
CA GLY A 31 4.13 0.76 3.73
C GLY A 31 3.01 1.53 3.02
N PHE A 32 3.34 2.52 2.19
CA PHE A 32 2.36 3.22 1.35
C PHE A 32 1.97 2.36 0.13
N HIS A 33 1.25 1.26 0.37
CA HIS A 33 0.88 0.31 -0.66
C HIS A 33 -0.01 0.88 -1.78
N ARG A 34 -0.72 1.98 -1.55
CA ARG A 34 -1.52 2.66 -2.61
C ARG A 34 -0.71 3.64 -3.47
N ALA A 35 0.57 3.88 -3.15
CA ALA A 35 1.44 4.67 -4.01
C ALA A 35 1.56 4.01 -5.40
N ARG A 36 1.45 4.81 -6.46
CA ARG A 36 1.56 4.36 -7.86
C ARG A 36 2.12 5.46 -8.76
N ARG A 37 2.52 5.09 -9.99
CA ARG A 37 2.81 6.08 -11.05
C ARG A 37 1.59 6.26 -11.95
N ASN A 38 1.33 7.49 -12.37
CA ASN A 38 0.31 7.79 -13.39
C ASN A 38 0.88 7.62 -14.81
N ALA A 39 0.03 7.82 -15.83
CA ALA A 39 0.44 7.73 -17.23
C ALA A 39 1.51 8.76 -17.63
N ALA A 40 1.57 9.91 -16.94
CA ALA A 40 2.61 10.92 -17.12
C ALA A 40 3.93 10.57 -16.40
N GLY A 41 3.98 9.44 -15.69
CA GLY A 41 5.17 8.97 -14.98
C GLY A 41 5.37 9.57 -13.59
N HIS A 42 4.48 10.44 -13.11
CA HIS A 42 4.52 11.05 -11.78
C HIS A 42 4.01 10.09 -10.71
N VAL A 43 4.58 10.18 -9.51
CA VAL A 43 4.11 9.43 -8.35
C VAL A 43 2.84 10.07 -7.79
N VAL A 44 1.87 9.24 -7.47
CA VAL A 44 0.58 9.62 -6.90
C VAL A 44 0.39 8.86 -5.60
N LEU A 45 0.09 9.61 -4.54
CA LEU A 45 -0.30 9.09 -3.24
C LEU A 45 -1.52 9.87 -2.74
N GLU A 46 -2.53 9.15 -2.28
CA GLU A 46 -3.75 9.74 -1.73
C GLU A 46 -3.50 10.23 -0.30
N ARG A 47 -4.00 11.42 0.03
CA ARG A 47 -3.82 12.00 1.37
C ARG A 47 -4.46 11.15 2.46
N ALA A 48 -5.66 10.62 2.22
CA ALA A 48 -6.32 9.71 3.15
C ALA A 48 -5.50 8.44 3.44
N HIS A 49 -4.78 7.91 2.44
CA HIS A 49 -3.91 6.75 2.63
C HIS A 49 -2.64 7.12 3.42
N TYR A 50 -2.09 8.30 3.15
CA TYR A 50 -0.98 8.83 3.94
C TYR A 50 -1.36 8.95 5.42
N ASP A 51 -2.48 9.61 5.71
CA ASP A 51 -2.95 9.82 7.09
C ASP A 51 -3.21 8.48 7.81
N ALA A 52 -3.82 7.50 7.13
CA ALA A 52 -4.07 6.18 7.70
C ALA A 52 -2.77 5.44 8.07
N VAL A 53 -1.78 5.44 7.17
CA VAL A 53 -0.47 4.81 7.44
C VAL A 53 0.26 5.53 8.58
N CYS A 54 0.29 6.86 8.57
CA CYS A 54 0.93 7.66 9.62
C CYS A 54 0.25 7.51 10.99
N ALA A 55 -1.08 7.33 11.01
CA ALA A 55 -1.82 7.01 12.23
C ALA A 55 -1.60 5.58 12.74
N GLY A 56 -0.77 4.77 12.06
CA GLY A 56 -0.54 3.37 12.41
C GLY A 56 -1.76 2.48 12.18
N GLN A 57 -2.75 2.95 11.40
CA GLN A 57 -3.90 2.14 11.03
C GLN A 57 -3.44 1.08 10.02
N ARG A 58 -2.92 -0.03 10.53
CA ARG A 58 -2.81 -1.24 9.72
C ARG A 58 -4.23 -1.69 9.37
N PRO A 59 -4.53 -2.00 8.11
CA PRO A 59 -5.78 -2.67 7.80
C PRO A 59 -5.84 -3.92 8.69
N THR A 60 -6.92 -4.07 9.45
CA THR A 60 -7.17 -5.32 10.15
C THR A 60 -7.31 -6.36 9.05
N GLN A 61 -6.24 -7.10 8.80
CA GLN A 61 -6.24 -8.12 7.78
C GLN A 61 -7.15 -9.20 8.36
N ALA A 62 -8.42 -9.19 7.98
CA ALA A 62 -9.31 -10.30 8.22
C ALA A 62 -8.62 -11.50 7.60
N THR A 63 -8.07 -12.37 8.44
CA THR A 63 -7.42 -13.60 8.00
C THR A 63 -8.44 -14.31 7.12
N PRO A 64 -8.15 -14.55 5.83
CA PRO A 64 -9.11 -15.21 4.98
C PRO A 64 -9.42 -16.56 5.61
N ALA A 65 -10.68 -16.77 6.02
CA ALA A 65 -11.09 -18.00 6.65
C ALA A 65 -10.93 -19.13 5.61
N LEU A 66 -9.90 -19.96 5.79
CA LEU A 66 -9.73 -21.16 4.98
C LEU A 66 -10.98 -22.03 5.20
N ARG A 67 -11.61 -22.47 4.11
CA ARG A 67 -12.70 -23.45 4.22
C ARG A 67 -12.11 -24.73 4.82
N PRO A 68 -12.71 -25.30 5.89
CA PRO A 68 -12.23 -26.56 6.43
C PRO A 68 -12.41 -27.66 5.38
N VAL A 69 -11.31 -28.28 4.95
CA VAL A 69 -11.35 -29.47 4.10
C VAL A 69 -11.71 -30.66 4.98
N LYS A 70 -12.83 -31.33 4.72
CA LYS A 70 -13.15 -32.61 5.38
C LYS A 70 -12.26 -33.72 4.80
N PRO A 71 -11.36 -34.35 5.58
CA PRO A 71 -10.54 -35.45 5.07
C PRO A 71 -11.44 -36.64 4.74
N ARG A 72 -11.34 -37.17 3.51
CA ARG A 72 -11.93 -38.47 3.16
C ARG A 72 -10.90 -39.55 3.49
N LEU A 73 -11.07 -40.21 4.64
CA LEU A 73 -10.31 -41.41 4.96
C LEU A 73 -10.76 -42.54 4.03
N ARG A 74 -9.84 -43.17 3.31
CA ARG A 74 -10.09 -44.44 2.62
C ARG A 74 -9.90 -45.57 3.62
N ALA A 75 -10.91 -46.42 3.78
CA ALA A 75 -10.74 -47.69 4.48
C ALA A 75 -9.87 -48.61 3.61
N VAL A 76 -8.83 -49.17 4.20
CA VAL A 76 -8.04 -50.26 3.62
C VAL A 76 -8.64 -51.54 4.19
N ALA A 77 -9.10 -52.43 3.30
CA ALA A 77 -9.58 -53.77 3.64
C ALA A 77 -8.43 -54.77 3.62
#